data_AF-A0A976CH50-F1
#
_entry.id   AF-A0A976CH50-F1
#
_cell.length_a   1.000
_cell.length_b   1.000
_cell.length_c   1.000
_cell.angle_alpha   90.00
_cell.angle_beta   90.00
_cell.angle_gamma   90.00
#
_symmetry.space_group_name_H-M   'P 1'
#
loop_
_entity.id
_entity.type
_entity.pdbx_description
1 polymer ?
#
loop_
_entity_poly.entity_id
_entity_poly.type
_entity_poly.pdbx_seq_one_letter_code
_entity_poly.pdbx_strand_id
1 'polypeptide(L)'
;MVKIIKLDPIAEEMAVETRSNILAALLSKDLDVLKECGGRGMCATCHVYIKEGMEGLSDINRRERRTLEVITTASSNSRLACQAQIMGEGVVVQIPAGMYINAIENVEALIGRRAQQDLLHPITGQVVVESGKLITRSIVTQLNETRFQVGQYLVRTKEA
;
A
#
# COMPACT_ATOMS: atom_id res chain seq x y z
N MET A 1 -9.40 -23.68 -4.93
CA MET A 1 -8.80 -23.86 -3.59
C MET A 1 -8.47 -22.48 -3.04
N VAL A 2 -8.57 -22.30 -1.73
CA VAL A 2 -8.19 -21.06 -1.07
C VAL A 2 -6.70 -21.14 -0.71
N LYS A 3 -6.00 -20.02 -0.81
CA LYS A 3 -4.57 -19.81 -0.54
C LYS A 3 -4.43 -18.73 0.52
N ILE A 4 -3.35 -18.76 1.29
CA ILE A 4 -3.06 -17.72 2.28
C ILE A 4 -1.89 -16.87 1.77
N ILE A 5 -2.08 -15.55 1.75
CA ILE A 5 -1.01 -14.58 1.50
C ILE A 5 -0.91 -13.59 2.65
N LYS A 6 0.29 -13.04 2.84
CA LYS A 6 0.60 -12.08 3.91
C LYS A 6 0.96 -10.72 3.35
N LEU A 7 0.56 -9.66 4.04
CA LEU A 7 0.85 -8.27 3.70
C LEU A 7 1.85 -7.66 4.68
N ASP A 8 2.96 -7.14 4.16
CA ASP A 8 4.00 -6.42 4.90
C ASP A 8 3.95 -4.92 4.52
N PRO A 9 4.02 -3.96 5.45
CA PRO A 9 4.33 -4.08 6.87
C PRO A 9 3.13 -4.26 7.82
N ILE A 10 1.90 -4.35 7.30
CA ILE A 10 0.69 -4.41 8.14
C ILE A 10 0.50 -5.75 8.87
N ALA A 11 1.35 -6.74 8.59
CA ALA A 11 1.37 -8.07 9.21
C ALA A 11 0.01 -8.80 9.16
N GLU A 12 -0.79 -8.51 8.14
CA GLU A 12 -2.09 -9.15 7.93
C GLU A 12 -1.99 -10.36 7.02
N GLU A 13 -2.85 -11.35 7.27
CA GLU A 13 -3.05 -12.51 6.41
C GLU A 13 -4.44 -12.46 5.77
N MET A 14 -4.53 -13.03 4.57
CA MET A 14 -5.77 -13.08 3.81
C MET A 14 -5.91 -14.38 3.03
N ALA A 15 -7.13 -14.87 3.02
CA ALA A 15 -7.56 -16.03 2.28
C ALA A 15 -8.02 -15.58 0.87
N VAL A 16 -7.37 -16.13 -0.16
CA VAL A 16 -7.59 -15.73 -1.55
C VAL A 16 -7.82 -16.95 -2.44
N GLU A 17 -8.62 -16.81 -3.48
CA GLU A 17 -8.83 -17.92 -4.41
C GLU A 17 -7.61 -18.15 -5.31
N THR A 18 -7.35 -19.41 -5.66
CA THR A 18 -6.33 -19.73 -6.67
C THR A 18 -6.65 -19.00 -7.98
N ARG A 19 -5.63 -18.43 -8.62
CA ARG A 19 -5.70 -17.55 -9.81
C ARG A 19 -6.30 -16.17 -9.58
N SER A 20 -6.73 -15.82 -8.36
CA SER A 20 -7.02 -14.42 -8.03
C SER A 20 -5.74 -13.59 -8.16
N ASN A 21 -5.87 -12.34 -8.61
CA ASN A 21 -4.74 -11.43 -8.66
C ASN A 21 -4.55 -10.72 -7.32
N ILE A 22 -3.31 -10.31 -7.04
CA ILE A 22 -2.96 -9.62 -5.79
C ILE A 22 -3.80 -8.33 -5.62
N LEU A 23 -4.12 -7.62 -6.70
CA LEU A 23 -4.93 -6.39 -6.62
C LEU A 23 -6.32 -6.65 -6.01
N ALA A 24 -7.00 -7.73 -6.42
CA ALA A 24 -8.30 -8.09 -5.86
C ALA A 24 -8.19 -8.37 -4.36
N ALA A 25 -7.12 -9.03 -3.95
CA ALA A 25 -6.83 -9.33 -2.56
C ALA A 25 -6.59 -8.05 -1.73
N LEU A 26 -5.79 -7.11 -2.26
CA LEU A 26 -5.55 -5.81 -1.61
C LEU A 26 -6.84 -4.98 -1.50
N LEU A 27 -7.64 -4.91 -2.56
CA LEU A 27 -8.89 -4.15 -2.56
C LEU A 27 -9.94 -4.74 -1.59
N SER A 28 -9.91 -6.05 -1.34
CA SER A 28 -10.81 -6.70 -0.37
C SER A 28 -10.53 -6.33 1.08
N LYS A 29 -9.39 -5.66 1.35
CA LYS A 29 -8.98 -5.16 2.67
C LYS A 29 -9.08 -3.65 2.81
N ASP A 30 -9.90 -3.02 1.97
CA ASP A 30 -10.09 -1.57 1.96
C ASP A 30 -8.77 -0.76 1.77
N LEU A 31 -7.73 -1.43 1.24
CA LEU A 31 -6.52 -0.75 0.80
C LEU A 31 -6.86 0.02 -0.47
N ASP A 32 -6.74 1.34 -0.41
CA ASP A 32 -6.98 2.21 -1.54
C ASP A 32 -5.82 2.14 -2.55
N VAL A 33 -5.80 1.03 -3.29
CA VAL A 33 -4.84 0.77 -4.37
C VAL A 33 -5.33 1.45 -5.64
N LEU A 34 -4.53 2.39 -6.12
CA LEU A 34 -4.79 3.10 -7.37
C LEU A 34 -4.77 2.13 -8.57
N LYS A 35 -5.82 2.21 -9.40
CA LYS A 35 -6.05 1.34 -10.56
C LYS A 35 -6.30 2.14 -11.84
N GLU A 36 -5.43 3.11 -12.12
CA GLU A 36 -5.59 4.09 -13.22
C GLU A 36 -5.87 3.45 -14.58
N CYS A 37 -5.17 2.37 -14.93
CA CYS A 37 -5.40 1.68 -16.21
C CYS A 37 -6.52 0.62 -16.17
N GLY A 38 -7.24 0.48 -15.05
CA GLY A 38 -8.26 -0.54 -14.85
C GLY A 38 -7.72 -1.97 -14.82
N GLY A 39 -6.47 -2.17 -14.37
CA GLY A 39 -5.86 -3.50 -14.28
C GLY A 39 -5.37 -4.08 -15.62
N ARG A 40 -5.11 -3.23 -16.62
CA ARG A 40 -4.64 -3.64 -17.96
C ARG A 40 -3.13 -3.86 -18.08
N GLY A 41 -2.38 -3.61 -17.01
CA GLY A 41 -0.91 -3.68 -17.00
C GLY A 41 -0.26 -2.60 -17.88
N MET A 42 -0.83 -1.40 -17.89
CA MET A 42 -0.33 -0.24 -18.66
C MET A 42 0.06 0.96 -17.78
N CYS A 43 -0.16 0.85 -16.47
CA CYS A 43 0.31 1.81 -15.47
C CYS A 43 1.03 1.05 -14.35
N ALA A 44 1.75 1.77 -13.50
CA ALA A 44 2.45 1.20 -12.35
C ALA A 44 1.79 1.53 -10.99
N THR A 45 0.56 2.05 -10.98
CA THR A 45 -0.10 2.50 -9.74
C THR A 45 -0.48 1.37 -8.78
N CYS A 46 -0.49 0.12 -9.25
CA CYS A 46 -0.68 -1.09 -8.46
C CYS A 46 0.62 -1.88 -8.24
N HIS A 47 1.78 -1.23 -8.42
CA HIS A 47 3.09 -1.85 -8.23
C HIS A 47 3.27 -2.28 -6.77
N VAL A 48 3.74 -3.50 -6.57
CA VAL A 48 4.08 -4.11 -5.27
C VAL A 48 5.42 -4.80 -5.37
N TYR A 49 6.02 -5.08 -4.22
CA TYR A 49 7.16 -5.98 -4.12
C TYR A 49 6.72 -7.31 -3.54
N ILE A 50 7.40 -8.39 -3.91
CA ILE A 50 7.21 -9.71 -3.32
C ILE A 50 8.41 -9.99 -2.43
N LYS A 51 8.15 -10.15 -1.13
CA LYS A 51 9.19 -10.41 -0.14
C LYS A 51 9.57 -11.89 -0.13
N GLU A 52 8.56 -12.76 -0.21
CA GLU A 52 8.70 -14.23 -0.20
C GLU A 52 7.61 -14.86 -1.09
N GLY A 53 7.85 -16.10 -1.57
CA GLY A 53 6.87 -16.87 -2.34
C GLY A 53 6.65 -16.39 -3.77
N MET A 54 7.67 -15.86 -4.42
CA MET A 54 7.58 -15.37 -5.81
C MET A 54 7.22 -16.50 -6.79
N GLU A 55 7.68 -17.71 -6.52
CA GLU A 55 7.34 -18.96 -7.23
C GLU A 55 5.88 -19.37 -7.07
N GLY A 56 5.19 -18.84 -6.05
CA GLY A 56 3.77 -19.02 -5.83
C GLY A 56 2.89 -18.13 -6.72
N LEU A 57 3.48 -17.37 -7.65
CA LEU A 57 2.76 -16.47 -8.54
C LEU A 57 2.82 -16.95 -10.00
N SER A 58 1.88 -16.47 -10.81
CA SER A 58 1.96 -16.63 -12.27
C SER A 58 3.19 -15.94 -12.84
N ASP A 59 3.69 -16.46 -13.96
CA ASP A 59 4.75 -15.83 -14.73
C ASP A 59 4.43 -14.38 -15.10
N ILE A 60 5.49 -13.58 -15.21
CA ILE A 60 5.38 -12.19 -15.67
C ILE A 60 4.97 -12.17 -17.13
N ASN A 61 3.79 -11.60 -17.39
CA ASN A 61 3.28 -11.48 -18.75
C ASN A 61 3.92 -10.31 -19.53
N ARG A 62 3.67 -10.25 -20.84
CA ARG A 62 4.28 -9.24 -21.73
C ARG A 62 3.98 -7.80 -21.32
N ARG A 63 2.75 -7.50 -20.89
CA ARG A 63 2.33 -6.13 -20.53
C ARG A 63 2.94 -5.71 -19.19
N GLU A 64 2.93 -6.63 -18.23
CA GLU A 64 3.59 -6.47 -16.94
C GLU A 64 5.07 -6.15 -17.14
N ARG A 65 5.79 -6.99 -17.90
CA ARG A 65 7.21 -6.80 -18.20
C ARG A 65 7.52 -5.41 -18.77
N ARG A 66 6.81 -5.01 -19.83
CA ARG A 66 7.01 -3.70 -20.48
C ARG A 66 6.81 -2.54 -19.52
N THR A 67 5.83 -2.63 -18.63
CA THR A 67 5.56 -1.59 -17.65
C THR A 67 6.63 -1.56 -16.56
N LEU A 68 7.10 -2.72 -16.10
CA LEU A 68 8.17 -2.81 -15.10
C LEU A 68 9.52 -2.32 -15.65
N GLU A 69 9.80 -2.52 -16.94
CA GLU A 69 11.04 -2.05 -17.59
C GLU A 69 11.17 -0.52 -17.66
N VAL A 70 10.04 0.21 -17.64
CA VAL A 70 10.04 1.68 -17.79
C VAL A 70 9.94 2.43 -16.46
N ILE A 71 9.73 1.75 -15.35
CA ILE A 71 9.66 2.39 -14.03
C ILE A 71 10.99 2.28 -13.29
N THR A 72 11.44 3.39 -12.73
CA THR A 72 12.73 3.48 -12.03
C THR A 72 12.73 2.75 -10.69
N THR A 73 11.56 2.54 -10.08
CA THR A 73 11.41 1.83 -8.80
C THR A 73 11.31 0.31 -8.97
N ALA A 74 11.31 -0.22 -10.19
CA ALA A 74 11.27 -1.67 -10.38
C ALA A 74 12.55 -2.33 -9.87
N SER A 75 12.37 -3.48 -9.25
CA SER A 75 13.39 -4.40 -8.76
C SER A 75 13.06 -5.82 -9.21
N SER A 76 13.97 -6.77 -9.04
CA SER A 76 13.76 -8.17 -9.48
C SER A 76 12.54 -8.85 -8.85
N ASN A 77 12.13 -8.40 -7.67
CA ASN A 77 10.94 -8.87 -6.94
C ASN A 77 9.70 -7.98 -7.15
N SER A 78 9.72 -7.06 -8.12
CA SER A 78 8.58 -6.22 -8.45
C SER A 78 7.53 -6.96 -9.25
N ARG A 79 6.27 -6.72 -8.90
CA ARG A 79 5.09 -7.21 -9.62
C ARG A 79 4.08 -6.10 -9.79
N LEU A 80 3.26 -6.19 -10.84
CA LEU A 80 2.02 -5.42 -10.90
C LEU A 80 0.93 -6.25 -10.24
N ALA A 81 0.35 -5.76 -9.13
CA ALA A 81 -0.64 -6.52 -8.38
C ALA A 81 -1.84 -6.95 -9.24
N CYS A 82 -2.21 -6.16 -10.26
CA CYS A 82 -3.29 -6.51 -11.18
C CYS A 82 -2.96 -7.65 -12.15
N GLN A 83 -1.68 -7.96 -12.38
CA GLN A 83 -1.22 -9.00 -13.32
C GLN A 83 -0.72 -10.26 -12.59
N ALA A 84 -0.23 -10.11 -11.37
CA ALA A 84 0.29 -11.21 -10.56
C ALA A 84 -0.85 -12.05 -9.99
N GLN A 85 -1.04 -13.26 -10.52
CA GLN A 85 -2.02 -14.22 -10.04
C GLN A 85 -1.40 -15.17 -9.02
N ILE A 86 -2.18 -15.53 -8.00
CA ILE A 86 -1.74 -16.37 -6.88
C ILE A 86 -1.99 -17.84 -7.25
N MET A 87 -0.92 -18.59 -7.41
CA MET A 87 -0.91 -19.99 -7.86
C MET A 87 -0.57 -20.96 -6.72
N GLY A 88 0.29 -20.52 -5.79
CA GLY A 88 0.79 -21.29 -4.65
C GLY A 88 0.53 -20.61 -3.30
N GLU A 89 1.03 -21.24 -2.24
CA GLU A 89 0.98 -20.71 -0.86
C GLU A 89 2.23 -19.89 -0.54
N GLY A 90 2.20 -19.16 0.57
CA GLY A 90 3.42 -18.56 1.15
C GLY A 90 3.86 -17.26 0.48
N VAL A 91 2.98 -16.62 -0.29
CA VAL A 91 3.29 -15.32 -0.90
C VAL A 91 3.23 -14.24 0.18
N VAL A 92 4.33 -13.51 0.35
CA VAL A 92 4.40 -12.32 1.21
C VAL A 92 4.52 -11.10 0.31
N VAL A 93 3.47 -10.29 0.26
CA VAL A 93 3.40 -9.07 -0.53
C VAL A 93 3.86 -7.90 0.33
N GLN A 94 4.87 -7.20 -0.15
CA GLN A 94 5.37 -5.97 0.45
C GLN A 94 4.75 -4.76 -0.25
N ILE A 95 4.04 -3.97 0.54
CA ILE A 95 3.37 -2.74 0.12
C ILE A 95 4.39 -1.58 0.14
N PRO A 96 4.58 -0.86 -0.98
CA PRO A 96 5.45 0.31 -0.99
C PRO A 96 4.91 1.43 -0.09
N ALA A 97 5.78 2.03 0.72
CA ALA A 97 5.40 3.12 1.62
C ALA A 97 4.86 4.33 0.83
N GLY A 98 3.72 4.87 1.27
CA GLY A 98 3.08 6.05 0.67
C GLY A 98 2.32 5.80 -0.64
N MET A 99 2.29 4.57 -1.16
CA MET A 99 1.64 4.26 -2.43
C MET A 99 0.13 4.00 -2.31
N TYR A 100 -0.34 3.54 -1.15
CA TYR A 100 -1.75 3.27 -0.88
C TYR A 100 -2.25 4.16 0.26
N ILE A 101 -3.25 4.98 -0.05
CA ILE A 101 -3.68 6.11 0.78
C ILE A 101 -4.30 5.62 2.11
N ASN A 102 -4.83 4.40 2.16
CA ASN A 102 -5.45 3.84 3.36
C ASN A 102 -4.59 2.82 4.14
N ALA A 103 -3.35 2.53 3.72
CA ALA A 103 -2.43 1.71 4.54
C ALA A 103 -2.05 2.38 5.87
N ILE A 104 -2.43 3.65 6.05
CA ILE A 104 -2.26 4.44 7.26
C ILE A 104 -3.64 4.76 7.87
N GLU A 105 -4.58 3.82 7.96
CA GLU A 105 -5.68 4.04 8.93
C GLU A 105 -5.21 3.81 10.38
N ASN A 106 -4.05 3.16 10.56
CA ASN A 106 -3.49 2.93 11.88
C ASN A 106 -2.47 4.00 12.31
N VAL A 107 -2.84 5.28 12.21
CA VAL A 107 -2.12 6.32 12.99
C VAL A 107 -2.17 5.95 14.49
N GLU A 108 -3.18 5.20 14.91
CA GLU A 108 -3.25 4.58 16.24
C GLU A 108 -2.10 3.60 16.55
N ALA A 109 -1.56 2.88 15.56
CA ALA A 109 -0.41 1.99 15.76
C ALA A 109 0.88 2.75 16.06
N LEU A 110 0.90 4.07 15.86
CA LEU A 110 2.01 4.93 16.26
C LEU A 110 1.96 5.28 17.75
N ILE A 111 0.80 5.14 18.42
CA ILE A 111 0.64 5.48 19.84
C ILE A 111 1.62 4.64 20.67
N GLY A 112 2.45 5.32 21.47
CA GLY A 112 3.46 4.69 22.33
C GLY A 112 4.80 4.39 21.65
N ARG A 113 4.94 4.64 20.35
CA ARG A 113 6.23 4.59 19.65
C ARG A 113 6.97 5.92 19.77
N ARG A 114 8.30 5.88 19.60
CA ARG A 114 9.10 7.10 19.43
C ARG A 114 9.16 7.48 17.96
N ALA A 115 8.98 8.75 17.66
CA ALA A 115 9.11 9.27 16.29
C ALA A 115 10.54 9.04 15.79
N GLN A 116 10.70 8.41 14.61
CA GLN A 116 12.02 8.19 14.01
C GLN A 116 12.55 9.46 13.32
N GLN A 117 11.66 10.38 12.96
CA GLN A 117 11.92 11.67 12.34
C GLN A 117 10.82 12.66 12.76
N ASP A 118 11.03 13.95 12.49
CA ASP A 118 10.02 14.97 12.80
C ASP A 118 8.71 14.68 12.05
N LEU A 119 7.62 14.59 12.80
CA LEU A 119 6.28 14.45 12.25
C LEU A 119 5.71 15.85 12.03
N LEU A 120 5.37 16.15 10.78
CA LEU A 120 4.85 17.45 10.37
C LEU A 120 3.33 17.41 10.23
N HIS A 121 2.69 18.52 10.56
CA HIS A 121 1.27 18.74 10.35
C HIS A 121 1.01 18.86 8.85
N PRO A 122 0.10 18.06 8.26
CA PRO A 122 -0.03 17.97 6.80
C PRO A 122 -0.54 19.26 6.13
N ILE A 123 -1.18 20.16 6.89
CA ILE A 123 -1.65 21.48 6.40
C ILE A 123 -0.65 22.61 6.71
N THR A 124 -0.28 22.80 7.97
CA THR A 124 0.52 23.95 8.41
C THR A 124 2.03 23.73 8.22
N GLY A 125 2.48 22.50 8.00
CA GLY A 125 3.90 22.15 7.96
C GLY A 125 4.63 22.23 9.30
N GLN A 126 3.90 22.53 10.39
CA GLN A 126 4.49 22.65 11.73
C GLN A 126 4.91 21.28 12.28
N VAL A 127 6.00 21.24 13.04
CA VAL A 127 6.42 20.03 13.76
C VAL A 127 5.42 19.73 14.86
N VAL A 128 4.78 18.57 14.79
CA VAL A 128 3.80 18.07 15.78
C VAL A 128 4.46 17.08 16.74
N VAL A 129 5.46 16.32 16.26
CA VAL A 129 6.29 15.46 17.10
C VAL A 129 7.74 15.58 16.65
N GLU A 130 8.62 16.01 17.55
CA GLU A 130 10.06 15.99 17.29
C GLU A 130 10.57 14.54 17.26
N SER A 131 11.61 14.32 16.47
CA SER A 131 12.34 13.05 16.46
C SER A 131 12.72 12.61 17.89
N GLY A 132 12.51 11.33 18.18
CA GLY A 132 12.78 10.71 19.47
C GLY A 132 11.69 10.91 20.53
N LYS A 133 10.67 11.76 20.33
CA LYS A 133 9.56 11.94 21.29
C LYS A 133 8.50 10.84 21.15
N LEU A 134 7.81 10.56 22.26
CA LEU A 134 6.70 9.61 22.28
C LEU A 134 5.50 10.18 21.53
N ILE A 135 4.97 9.38 20.61
CA ILE A 135 3.75 9.68 19.88
C ILE A 135 2.57 9.35 20.80
N THR A 136 1.81 10.36 21.19
CA THR A 136 0.67 10.21 22.11
C THR A 136 -0.64 10.11 21.35
N ARG A 137 -1.67 9.54 21.98
CA ARG A 137 -3.02 9.43 21.41
C ARG A 137 -3.57 10.80 20.99
N SER A 138 -3.35 11.85 21.80
CA SER A 138 -3.79 13.21 21.48
C SER A 138 -3.21 13.72 20.15
N ILE A 139 -1.94 13.46 19.91
CA ILE A 139 -1.24 13.91 18.69
C ILE A 139 -1.74 13.13 17.47
N VAL A 140 -1.95 11.82 17.63
CA VAL A 140 -2.53 10.96 16.61
C VAL A 140 -3.94 11.42 16.21
N THR A 141 -4.78 11.75 17.19
CA THR A 141 -6.12 12.29 16.94
C THR A 141 -6.08 13.59 16.14
N GLN A 142 -5.20 14.53 16.51
CA GLN A 142 -5.04 15.80 15.78
C GLN A 142 -4.56 15.61 14.33
N LEU A 143 -3.63 14.68 14.11
CA LEU A 143 -3.14 14.34 12.76
C LEU A 143 -4.24 13.69 11.91
N ASN A 144 -5.08 12.83 12.50
CA ASN A 144 -6.20 12.19 11.82
C ASN A 144 -7.31 13.18 11.43
N GLU A 145 -7.72 14.06 12.34
CA GLU A 145 -8.73 15.08 12.06
C GLU A 145 -8.31 16.00 10.91
N THR A 146 -7.05 16.45 10.95
CA THR A 146 -6.46 17.28 9.90
C THR A 146 -6.42 16.55 8.56
N ARG A 147 -6.01 15.28 8.57
CA ARG A 147 -5.93 14.45 7.35
C ARG A 147 -7.31 14.23 6.73
N PHE A 148 -8.34 14.02 7.54
CA PHE A 148 -9.72 13.87 7.07
C PHE A 148 -10.21 15.13 6.35
N GLN A 149 -9.90 16.33 6.89
CA GLN A 149 -10.23 17.60 6.26
C GLN A 149 -9.52 17.80 4.92
N VAL A 150 -8.23 17.43 4.83
CA VAL A 150 -7.48 17.48 3.56
C VAL A 150 -8.05 16.51 2.54
N GLY A 151 -8.40 15.29 2.96
CA GLY A 151 -9.04 14.30 2.09
C GLY A 151 -10.33 14.82 1.48
N GLN A 152 -11.21 15.42 2.30
CA GLN A 152 -12.45 16.02 1.83
C GLN A 152 -12.24 17.20 0.88
N TYR A 153 -11.23 18.04 1.14
CA TYR A 153 -10.89 19.16 0.26
C TYR A 153 -10.39 18.69 -1.11
N LEU A 154 -9.47 17.71 -1.14
CA LEU A 154 -8.92 17.15 -2.37
C LEU A 154 -9.98 16.44 -3.22
N VAL A 155 -10.91 15.72 -2.57
CA VAL A 155 -12.06 15.10 -3.25
C VAL A 155 -12.94 16.17 -3.89
N ARG A 156 -13.29 17.24 -3.15
CA ARG A 156 -14.10 18.35 -3.69
C ARG A 156 -13.46 19.07 -4.87
N THR A 157 -12.13 19.21 -4.90
CA THR A 157 -11.43 19.83 -6.02
C THR A 157 -11.29 18.95 -7.26
N LYS A 158 -11.49 17.62 -7.14
CA LYS A 158 -11.47 16.69 -8.29
C LYS A 158 -12.81 16.58 -9.01
N GLU A 159 -13.89 17.07 -8.40
CA GLU A 159 -15.26 17.06 -8.97
C GLU A 159 -15.66 18.42 -9.60
N ALA A 160 -14.75 19.38 -9.66
CA ALA A 160 -14.96 20.74 -10.20
C ALA A 160 -14.29 20.95 -11.56
#